data_AF-N9P337-F1
#
_entry.id   AF-N9P337-F1
#
_cell.length_a   1.000
_cell.length_b   1.000
_cell.length_c   1.000
_cell.angle_alpha   90.00
_cell.angle_beta   90.00
_cell.angle_gamma   90.00
#
_symmetry.space_group_name_H-M   'P 1'
#
loop_
_entity.id
_entity.type
_entity.pdbx_description
1 polymer ?
#
loop_
_entity_poly.entity_id
_entity_poly.type
_entity_poly.pdbx_seq_one_letter_code
_entity_poly.pdbx_strand_id
1 'polypeptide(L)'
;MKIQNKKWPRFCLTLSAMAMLSALPSVQAATSSSAAPANSQQVFFVGNNWDGTVTVIRPSGDFGKIGVINMIPDRKERLKEIHLNPIKLIAYTYIQTTAGEGNDQLVDNMYSTPDGQSVVASRPSFADVVSISKPARLTGGRL
;
A
#
# COMPACT_ATOMS: atom_id res chain seq x y z
N MET A 1 37.12 -31.02 -14.36
CA MET A 1 36.28 -30.57 -13.21
C MET A 1 34.87 -31.12 -13.43
N LYS A 2 34.46 -32.17 -12.70
CA LYS A 2 33.20 -32.91 -12.92
C LYS A 2 32.09 -32.35 -12.03
N ILE A 3 30.95 -32.02 -12.64
CA ILE A 3 29.74 -31.52 -11.96
C ILE A 3 29.05 -32.72 -11.28
N GLN A 4 28.93 -32.67 -9.95
CA GLN A 4 28.26 -33.70 -9.14
C GLN A 4 26.74 -33.42 -9.12
N ASN A 5 25.97 -34.33 -9.73
CA ASN A 5 24.51 -34.30 -9.75
C ASN A 5 23.95 -34.82 -8.43
N LYS A 6 23.45 -33.91 -7.58
CA LYS A 6 22.81 -34.24 -6.29
C LYS A 6 21.41 -34.82 -6.55
N LYS A 7 21.22 -36.13 -6.34
CA LYS A 7 19.91 -36.80 -6.41
C LYS A 7 19.21 -36.69 -5.05
N TRP A 8 18.00 -36.11 -5.02
CA TRP A 8 17.15 -36.10 -3.82
C TRP A 8 16.27 -37.37 -3.80
N PRO A 9 16.16 -38.08 -2.66
CA PRO A 9 15.31 -39.25 -2.56
C PRO A 9 13.83 -38.83 -2.57
N ARG A 10 13.06 -39.50 -3.44
CA ARG A 10 11.61 -39.39 -3.50
C ARG A 10 11.02 -40.18 -2.33
N PHE A 11 10.53 -39.50 -1.31
CA PHE A 11 9.67 -40.11 -0.31
C PHE A 11 8.23 -40.12 -0.85
N CYS A 12 7.82 -41.28 -1.39
CA CYS A 12 6.42 -41.63 -1.54
C CYS A 12 5.96 -42.30 -0.24
N LEU A 13 5.10 -41.64 0.53
CA LEU A 13 4.19 -42.30 1.47
C LEU A 13 2.76 -41.86 1.16
N THR A 14 2.01 -42.74 0.53
CA THR A 14 0.54 -42.85 0.59
C THR A 14 0.21 -43.76 1.79
N LEU A 15 -0.86 -43.66 2.58
CA LEU A 15 -2.27 -43.53 2.23
C LEU A 15 -3.14 -43.31 3.52
N SER A 16 -4.08 -42.35 3.46
CA SER A 16 -5.46 -42.31 4.03
C SER A 16 -5.79 -42.51 5.53
N ALA A 17 -6.52 -41.54 6.10
CA ALA A 17 -7.58 -41.79 7.10
C ALA A 17 -8.60 -40.63 7.20
N MET A 18 -9.86 -40.97 6.89
CA MET A 18 -11.16 -40.46 7.39
C MET A 18 -11.48 -38.95 7.41
N ALA A 19 -12.38 -38.56 6.50
CA ALA A 19 -13.12 -37.31 6.54
C ALA A 19 -14.19 -37.32 7.67
N MET A 20 -14.14 -36.34 8.56
CA MET A 20 -15.27 -35.87 9.37
C MET A 20 -15.47 -34.40 9.02
N LEU A 21 -16.30 -34.15 8.01
CA LEU A 21 -16.67 -32.80 7.58
C LEU A 21 -17.77 -32.28 8.52
N SER A 22 -17.38 -31.67 9.63
CA SER A 22 -18.29 -30.92 10.49
C SER A 22 -18.80 -29.70 9.71
N ALA A 23 -20.08 -29.73 9.35
CA ALA A 23 -20.78 -28.60 8.74
C ALA A 23 -20.95 -27.48 9.78
N LEU A 24 -19.92 -26.62 9.92
CA LEU A 24 -20.06 -25.34 10.61
C LEU A 24 -20.90 -24.42 9.71
N PRO A 25 -21.96 -23.78 10.24
CA PRO A 25 -22.63 -22.73 9.49
C PRO A 25 -21.62 -21.61 9.24
N SER A 26 -21.35 -21.33 7.96
CA SER A 26 -20.58 -20.18 7.54
C SER A 26 -21.32 -18.93 7.96
N VAL A 27 -20.89 -18.31 9.07
CA VAL A 27 -21.33 -16.97 9.47
C VAL A 27 -20.79 -16.01 8.42
N GLN A 28 -21.62 -15.69 7.42
CA GLN A 28 -21.32 -14.69 6.43
C GLN A 28 -21.33 -13.33 7.16
N ALA A 29 -20.16 -12.77 7.45
CA ALA A 29 -20.07 -11.40 7.92
C ALA A 29 -20.68 -10.49 6.86
N ALA A 30 -21.84 -9.90 7.16
CA ALA A 30 -22.46 -8.92 6.29
C ALA A 30 -21.55 -7.69 6.25
N THR A 31 -20.85 -7.47 5.14
CA THR A 31 -20.14 -6.22 4.88
C THR A 31 -21.19 -5.14 4.69
N SER A 32 -21.44 -4.36 5.73
CA SER A 32 -22.30 -3.18 5.65
C SER A 32 -21.58 -2.15 4.76
N SER A 33 -21.90 -2.13 3.47
CA SER A 33 -21.45 -1.04 2.59
C SER A 33 -22.21 0.21 3.03
N SER A 34 -21.53 1.09 3.78
CA SER A 34 -22.11 2.39 4.14
C SER A 34 -22.47 3.12 2.87
N ALA A 35 -23.70 3.64 2.78
CA ALA A 35 -24.08 4.49 1.66
C ALA A 35 -23.08 5.66 1.57
N ALA A 36 -22.60 5.92 0.35
CA ALA A 36 -21.69 7.03 0.12
C ALA A 36 -22.36 8.35 0.54
N PRO A 37 -21.66 9.26 1.24
CA PRO A 37 -22.23 10.54 1.64
C PRO A 37 -22.81 11.30 0.45
N ALA A 38 -23.90 12.04 0.68
CA ALA A 38 -24.46 12.93 -0.34
C ALA A 38 -23.39 13.91 -0.85
N ASN A 39 -23.37 14.16 -2.17
CA ASN A 39 -22.37 14.99 -2.85
C ASN A 39 -20.92 14.44 -2.82
N SER A 40 -20.74 13.14 -2.60
CA SER A 40 -19.45 12.47 -2.82
C SER A 40 -19.20 12.22 -4.32
N GLN A 41 -17.93 12.24 -4.71
CA GLN A 41 -17.49 11.95 -6.08
C GLN A 41 -16.57 10.72 -6.07
N GLN A 42 -16.79 9.80 -7.00
CA GLN A 42 -15.85 8.71 -7.26
C GLN A 42 -14.60 9.24 -7.98
N VAL A 43 -13.43 8.82 -7.53
CA VAL A 43 -12.13 9.23 -8.06
C VAL A 43 -11.19 8.03 -8.16
N PHE A 44 -10.16 8.15 -8.99
CA PHE A 44 -8.99 7.27 -8.89
C PHE A 44 -7.85 7.98 -8.18
N PHE A 45 -7.09 7.19 -7.42
CA PHE A 45 -5.85 7.60 -6.79
C PHE A 45 -4.69 6.97 -7.56
N VAL A 46 -3.73 7.80 -7.98
CA VAL A 46 -2.54 7.38 -8.73
C VAL A 46 -1.32 7.73 -7.91
N GLY A 47 -0.63 6.73 -7.39
CA GLY A 47 0.57 6.90 -6.57
C GLY A 47 1.80 7.13 -7.39
N ASN A 48 2.60 8.12 -6.98
CA ASN A 48 3.98 8.24 -7.38
C ASN A 48 4.86 7.74 -6.24
N ASN A 49 5.38 6.53 -6.40
CA ASN A 49 6.17 5.85 -5.39
C ASN A 49 7.44 6.62 -5.02
N TRP A 50 8.18 7.14 -6.01
CA TRP A 50 9.45 7.83 -5.77
C TRP A 50 9.28 9.26 -5.25
N ASP A 51 8.24 9.97 -5.71
CA ASP A 51 7.98 11.37 -5.31
C ASP A 51 7.23 11.48 -3.97
N GLY A 52 6.52 10.43 -3.55
CA GLY A 52 5.74 10.45 -2.31
C GLY A 52 4.41 11.22 -2.44
N THR A 53 3.84 11.27 -3.64
CA THR A 53 2.58 11.96 -3.92
C THR A 53 1.51 11.02 -4.44
N VAL A 54 0.25 11.38 -4.25
CA VAL A 54 -0.91 10.71 -4.85
C VAL A 54 -1.69 11.71 -5.66
N THR A 55 -1.78 11.52 -6.97
CA THR A 55 -2.63 12.33 -7.85
C THR A 55 -4.06 11.79 -7.83
N VAL A 56 -5.02 12.68 -7.60
CA VAL A 56 -6.45 12.37 -7.67
C VAL A 56 -6.93 12.73 -9.07
N ILE A 57 -7.57 11.78 -9.76
CA ILE A 57 -8.05 11.97 -11.14
C ILE A 57 -9.51 11.54 -11.28
N ARG A 58 -10.16 12.01 -12.36
CA ARG A 58 -11.46 11.47 -12.77
C ARG A 58 -11.33 9.98 -13.10
N PRO A 59 -12.32 9.14 -12.73
CA PRO A 59 -12.24 7.70 -12.94
C PRO A 59 -12.55 7.28 -14.39
N SER A 60 -13.02 8.22 -15.23
CA SER A 60 -13.37 7.98 -16.63
C SER A 60 -13.25 9.24 -17.47
N GLY A 61 -13.37 9.11 -18.80
CA GLY A 61 -13.24 10.20 -19.75
C GLY A 61 -11.78 10.52 -20.04
N ASP A 62 -11.39 11.77 -19.83
CA ASP A 62 -10.03 12.27 -20.09
C ASP A 62 -9.03 11.99 -18.96
N PHE A 63 -9.47 11.32 -17.87
CA PHE A 63 -8.66 11.08 -16.67
C PHE A 63 -8.03 12.36 -16.10
N GLY A 64 -8.71 13.49 -16.27
CA GLY A 64 -8.18 14.78 -15.87
C GLY A 64 -7.90 14.87 -14.37
N LYS A 65 -6.82 15.58 -14.04
CA LYS A 65 -6.36 15.82 -12.67
C LYS A 65 -7.37 16.66 -11.88
N ILE A 66 -7.70 16.17 -10.69
CA ILE A 66 -8.54 16.84 -9.68
C ILE A 66 -7.64 17.49 -8.62
N GLY A 67 -6.58 16.81 -8.19
CA GLY A 67 -5.69 17.30 -7.13
C GLY A 67 -4.47 16.42 -6.89
N VAL A 68 -3.66 16.79 -5.89
CA VAL A 68 -2.50 16.00 -5.43
C VAL A 68 -2.51 15.97 -3.91
N ILE A 69 -2.23 14.80 -3.34
CA ILE A 69 -2.07 14.58 -1.91
C ILE A 69 -0.57 14.37 -1.65
N ASN A 70 -0.02 15.10 -0.68
CA ASN A 70 1.32 14.87 -0.17
C ASN A 70 1.29 13.73 0.87
N MET A 71 1.93 12.60 0.57
CA MET A 71 1.97 11.43 1.47
C MET A 71 3.19 11.46 2.42
N ILE A 72 4.02 12.50 2.35
CA ILE A 72 5.22 12.65 3.17
C ILE A 72 5.26 14.01 3.91
N PRO A 73 4.20 14.41 4.62
CA PRO A 73 4.16 15.70 5.31
C PRO A 73 5.27 15.86 6.37
N ASP A 74 5.75 14.74 6.91
CA ASP A 74 6.79 14.57 7.93
C ASP A 74 8.17 14.20 7.36
N ARG A 75 8.40 14.33 6.03
CA ARG A 75 9.64 13.88 5.35
C ARG A 75 10.92 14.28 6.09
N LYS A 76 11.01 15.55 6.50
CA LYS A 76 12.22 16.09 7.17
C LYS A 76 12.50 15.40 8.50
N GLU A 77 11.46 15.09 9.27
CA GLU A 77 11.57 14.41 10.55
C GLU A 77 12.00 12.96 10.35
N ARG A 78 11.32 12.23 9.45
CA ARG A 78 11.66 10.83 9.13
C ARG A 78 13.08 10.69 8.62
N LEU A 79 13.51 11.54 7.70
CA LEU A 79 14.89 11.52 7.20
C LEU A 79 15.90 11.86 8.30
N LYS A 80 15.59 12.80 9.20
CA LYS A 80 16.47 13.08 10.34
C LYS A 80 16.62 11.86 11.24
N GLU A 81 15.53 11.18 11.59
CA GLU A 81 15.59 9.95 12.37
C GLU A 81 16.42 8.84 11.71
N ILE A 82 16.28 8.69 10.38
CA ILE A 82 17.00 7.69 9.60
C ILE A 82 18.49 8.00 9.58
N HIS A 83 18.90 9.23 9.27
CA HIS A 83 20.31 9.60 9.19
C HIS A 83 21.02 9.59 10.54
N LEU A 84 20.30 9.78 11.65
CA LEU A 84 20.86 9.74 13.01
C LEU A 84 20.90 8.31 13.60
N ASN A 85 20.39 7.30 12.90
CA ASN A 85 20.40 5.92 13.36
C ASN A 85 21.03 5.02 12.28
N PRO A 86 22.23 4.45 12.53
CA PRO A 86 22.95 3.69 11.50
C PRO A 86 22.20 2.44 11.01
N ILE A 87 21.39 1.81 11.87
CA ILE A 87 20.58 0.65 11.49
C ILE A 87 19.46 1.07 10.52
N LYS A 88 18.75 2.17 10.84
CA LYS A 88 17.72 2.73 9.95
C LYS A 88 18.32 3.20 8.63
N LEU A 89 19.50 3.83 8.66
CA LEU A 89 20.19 4.31 7.46
C LEU A 89 20.56 3.16 6.52
N ILE A 90 21.08 2.04 7.06
CA ILE A 90 21.39 0.84 6.26
C ILE A 90 20.10 0.29 5.62
N ALA A 91 19.01 0.17 6.38
CA ALA A 91 17.74 -0.32 5.85
C ALA A 91 17.17 0.59 4.76
N TYR A 92 17.15 1.91 4.98
CA TYR A 92 16.73 2.91 4.00
C TYR A 92 17.57 2.85 2.72
N THR A 93 18.89 2.73 2.85
CA THR A 93 19.81 2.61 1.70
C THR A 93 19.61 1.30 0.95
N TYR A 94 19.38 0.19 1.65
CA TYR A 94 19.06 -1.10 1.04
C TYR A 94 17.79 -1.02 0.19
N ILE A 95 16.74 -0.36 0.70
CA ILE A 95 15.49 -0.16 -0.05
C ILE A 95 15.74 0.69 -1.30
N GLN A 96 16.44 1.82 -1.17
CA GLN A 96 16.76 2.66 -2.33
C GLN A 96 17.54 1.89 -3.39
N THR A 97 18.56 1.12 -3.00
CA THR A 97 19.46 0.42 -3.93
C THR A 97 18.86 -0.84 -4.54
N THR A 98 17.73 -1.33 -4.03
CA THR A 98 17.06 -2.53 -4.53
C THR A 98 15.73 -2.15 -5.20
N ALA A 99 14.61 -2.29 -4.48
CA ALA A 99 13.27 -1.97 -4.99
C ALA A 99 13.10 -0.50 -5.39
N GLY A 100 13.89 0.39 -4.81
CA GLY A 100 13.89 1.83 -5.14
C GLY A 100 14.60 2.20 -6.42
N GLU A 101 15.44 1.32 -6.99
CA GLU A 101 16.23 1.59 -8.21
C GLU A 101 17.04 2.90 -8.14
N GLY A 102 17.53 3.24 -6.96
CA GLY A 102 18.26 4.49 -6.66
C GLY A 102 17.38 5.63 -6.12
N ASN A 103 16.08 5.40 -5.90
CA ASN A 103 15.11 6.39 -5.42
C ASN A 103 14.45 5.95 -4.11
N ASP A 104 13.80 6.90 -3.44
CA ASP A 104 12.94 6.60 -2.29
C ASP A 104 11.74 5.72 -2.70
N GLN A 105 11.21 4.94 -1.76
CA GLN A 105 9.97 4.16 -1.89
C GLN A 105 8.95 4.72 -0.89
N LEU A 106 8.13 5.68 -1.33
CA LEU A 106 7.31 6.54 -0.47
C LEU A 106 5.80 6.35 -0.65
N VAL A 107 5.36 5.72 -1.75
CA VAL A 107 3.96 5.32 -1.99
C VAL A 107 3.95 4.01 -2.77
N ASP A 108 3.94 2.90 -2.06
CA ASP A 108 3.99 1.56 -2.66
C ASP A 108 2.58 0.97 -2.81
N ASN A 109 1.99 0.58 -1.69
CA ASN A 109 0.61 0.09 -1.64
C ASN A 109 -0.29 1.14 -1.02
N MET A 110 -1.46 1.40 -1.63
CA MET A 110 -2.43 2.37 -1.10
C MET A 110 -3.87 1.87 -1.12
N TYR A 111 -4.69 2.43 -0.25
CA TYR A 111 -6.13 2.26 -0.26
C TYR A 111 -6.83 3.47 0.40
N SER A 112 -8.12 3.64 0.11
CA SER A 112 -8.98 4.56 0.87
C SER A 112 -9.71 3.80 1.98
N THR A 113 -9.91 4.44 3.13
CA THR A 113 -10.77 3.88 4.18
C THR A 113 -12.21 3.69 3.66
N PRO A 114 -13.00 2.73 4.18
CA PRO A 114 -14.36 2.46 3.68
C PRO A 114 -15.32 3.66 3.74
N ASP A 115 -15.08 4.58 4.69
CA ASP A 115 -15.82 5.84 4.84
C ASP A 115 -15.30 6.99 3.93
N GLY A 116 -14.25 6.73 3.16
CA GLY A 116 -13.62 7.67 2.23
C GLY A 116 -12.97 8.88 2.90
N GLN A 117 -12.68 8.83 4.20
CA GLN A 117 -12.11 9.97 4.94
C GLN A 117 -10.60 10.07 4.85
N SER A 118 -9.91 8.95 4.64
CA SER A 118 -8.46 8.92 4.56
C SER A 118 -7.94 8.09 3.40
N VAL A 119 -6.77 8.48 2.89
CA VAL A 119 -5.95 7.67 1.99
C VAL A 119 -4.75 7.17 2.80
N VAL A 120 -4.54 5.86 2.77
CA VAL A 120 -3.50 5.17 3.51
C VAL A 120 -2.48 4.64 2.52
N ALA A 121 -1.19 4.81 2.78
CA ALA A 121 -0.13 4.22 1.96
C ALA A 121 1.05 3.70 2.78
N SER A 122 1.66 2.60 2.33
CA SER A 122 2.95 2.14 2.84
C SER A 122 4.08 3.02 2.30
N ARG A 123 5.07 3.29 3.15
CA ARG A 123 6.29 4.06 2.82
C ARG A 123 7.52 3.21 3.14
N PRO A 124 7.89 2.23 2.30
CA PRO A 124 8.99 1.32 2.60
C PRO A 124 10.28 2.05 3.02
N SER A 125 10.65 3.14 2.36
CA SER A 125 11.82 3.96 2.74
C SER A 125 11.77 4.49 4.17
N PHE A 126 10.57 4.73 4.71
CA PHE A 126 10.39 5.17 6.11
C PHE A 126 10.02 4.03 7.05
N ALA A 127 9.95 2.79 6.55
CA ALA A 127 9.59 1.58 7.28
C ALA A 127 8.27 1.73 8.07
N ASP A 128 7.29 2.44 7.49
CA ASP A 128 6.01 2.74 8.14
C ASP A 128 4.84 2.82 7.15
N VAL A 129 3.67 3.19 7.67
CA VAL A 129 2.44 3.48 6.94
C VAL A 129 1.96 4.86 7.35
N VAL A 130 1.46 5.65 6.40
CA VAL A 130 0.84 6.95 6.65
C VAL A 130 -0.64 6.90 6.32
N SER A 131 -1.45 7.63 7.09
CA SER A 131 -2.84 7.92 6.77
C SER A 131 -2.99 9.43 6.61
N ILE A 132 -3.37 9.88 5.42
CA ILE A 132 -3.70 11.28 5.17
C ILE A 132 -5.21 11.40 5.17
N SER A 133 -5.74 12.01 6.23
CA SER A 133 -7.14 12.41 6.28
C SER A 133 -7.35 13.65 5.41
N LYS A 134 -8.57 13.82 4.88
CA LYS A 134 -8.96 15.06 4.22
C LYS A 134 -8.67 16.26 5.13
N PRO A 135 -8.03 17.34 4.66
CA PRO A 135 -8.29 18.64 5.27
C PRO A 135 -9.80 18.91 5.10
N ALA A 136 -10.43 19.47 6.12
CA ALA A 136 -11.83 19.87 6.03
C ALA A 136 -12.02 20.71 4.75
N ARG A 137 -12.83 20.18 3.80
CA ARG A 137 -13.25 20.83 2.56
C ARG A 137 -12.17 20.91 1.46
N LEU A 138 -12.29 20.04 0.45
CA LEU A 138 -11.98 20.43 -0.93
C LEU A 138 -12.92 21.60 -1.24
N THR A 139 -12.46 22.83 -1.10
CA THR A 139 -13.24 24.01 -1.47
C THR A 139 -13.44 23.95 -2.96
N GLY A 140 -14.71 23.78 -3.37
CA GLY A 140 -15.13 23.93 -4.74
C GLY A 140 -14.74 25.31 -5.25
N GLY A 141 -13.66 25.36 -6.02
CA GLY A 141 -13.41 26.44 -6.96
C GLY A 141 -14.34 26.26 -8.15
N ARG A 142 -15.27 27.20 -8.31
CA ARG A 142 -16.07 27.39 -9.53
C ARG A 142 -15.15 27.40 -10.76
N LEU A 143 -15.57 26.70 -11.81
CA LEU A 143 -15.32 27.12 -13.19
C LEU A 143 -16.32 28.23 -13.55
#